data_AF-A0A1D6QJU4-F1
#
_entry.id   AF-A0A1D6QJU4-F1
#
_cell.length_a   1.000
_cell.length_b   1.000
_cell.length_c   1.000
_cell.angle_alpha   90.00
_cell.angle_beta   90.00
_cell.angle_gamma   90.00
#
_symmetry.space_group_name_H-M   'P 1'
#
loop_
_entity.id
_entity.type
_entity.pdbx_description
1 polymer ?
#
loop_
_entity_poly.entity_id
_entity_poly.type
_entity_poly.pdbx_seq_one_letter_code
_entity_poly.pdbx_strand_id
1 'polypeptide(L)'
;MHVSKPPENPYIKQIFEEFSDVSKEMGVSVGIKHKKINVSNPRVAWEHEQFSRFRVTALTLSEMSTPPEFLESTGGLHDTRESTDVESVIRTVRLVSESLARHIYGLRGRNIDVFAENSSLAINPRYVRSWLDLLSRTPRVAPFLQKNDPFIAALKKELSEHTSDVHVQSDALEGMFTFYDTTKATLNVYQVASVTFDLLFLLVLGSYLIVLFCFLVISTRVWTIS
;
A
#
# COMPACT_ATOMS: atom_id res chain seq x y z
N MET A 1 -20.65 -6.89 -0.53
CA MET A 1 -20.54 -7.24 0.90
C MET A 1 -20.28 -8.72 1.04
N HIS A 2 -19.27 -9.11 1.82
CA HIS A 2 -18.90 -10.49 2.09
C HIS A 2 -19.27 -10.87 3.51
N VAL A 3 -19.90 -12.03 3.68
CA VAL A 3 -20.35 -12.53 4.98
C VAL A 3 -20.03 -14.01 5.16
N SER A 4 -19.63 -14.38 6.38
CA SER A 4 -19.33 -15.75 6.76
C SER A 4 -20.53 -16.51 7.35
N LYS A 5 -21.40 -15.79 8.06
CA LYS A 5 -22.66 -16.33 8.60
C LYS A 5 -23.75 -16.25 7.53
N PRO A 6 -24.75 -17.15 7.59
CA PRO A 6 -25.83 -17.13 6.62
C PRO A 6 -26.53 -15.76 6.61
N PRO A 7 -26.95 -15.28 5.42
CA PRO A 7 -27.61 -13.98 5.26
C PRO A 7 -28.99 -13.92 5.92
N GLU A 8 -29.50 -15.04 6.44
CA GLU A 8 -30.73 -15.12 7.23
C GLU A 8 -30.60 -14.46 8.61
N ASN A 9 -29.37 -14.15 9.06
CA ASN A 9 -29.18 -13.43 10.30
C ASN A 9 -29.86 -12.05 10.21
N PRO A 10 -30.75 -11.69 11.17
CA PRO A 10 -31.53 -10.47 11.11
C PRO A 10 -30.66 -9.21 11.04
N TYR A 11 -29.51 -9.20 11.74
CA TYR A 11 -28.60 -8.06 11.75
C TYR A 11 -27.92 -7.86 10.38
N ILE A 12 -27.49 -8.94 9.73
CA ILE A 12 -26.87 -8.87 8.40
C ILE A 12 -27.90 -8.42 7.37
N LYS A 13 -29.11 -8.99 7.45
CA LYS A 13 -30.21 -8.64 6.55
C LYS A 13 -30.58 -7.16 6.68
N GLN A 14 -30.68 -6.65 7.90
CA GLN A 14 -30.98 -5.24 8.14
C GLN A 14 -29.93 -4.33 7.50
N ILE A 15 -28.64 -4.55 7.78
CA ILE A 15 -27.57 -3.72 7.22
C ILE A 15 -27.55 -3.83 5.69
N PHE A 16 -27.71 -5.04 5.14
CA PHE A 16 -27.72 -5.22 3.69
C PHE A 16 -28.89 -4.50 3.00
N GLU A 17 -30.09 -4.55 3.58
CA GLU A 17 -31.26 -3.86 3.05
C GLU A 17 -31.03 -2.34 3.03
N GLU A 18 -30.52 -1.77 4.12
CA GLU A 18 -30.23 -0.33 4.22
C GLU A 18 -29.15 0.10 3.22
N PHE A 19 -28.08 -0.68 3.07
CA PHE A 19 -27.07 -0.44 2.05
C PHE A 19 -27.64 -0.56 0.63
N SER A 20 -28.52 -1.53 0.38
CA SER A 20 -29.14 -1.75 -0.93
C SER A 20 -30.09 -0.63 -1.31
N ASP A 21 -30.81 -0.04 -0.36
CA ASP A 21 -31.73 1.05 -0.62
C ASP A 21 -30.97 2.33 -1.00
N VAL A 22 -29.94 2.69 -0.22
CA VAL A 22 -29.03 3.81 -0.56
C VAL A 22 -28.35 3.56 -1.90
N SER A 23 -27.89 2.33 -2.15
CA SER A 23 -27.21 2.02 -3.40
C SER A 23 -28.13 2.20 -4.61
N LYS A 24 -29.40 1.78 -4.53
CA LYS A 24 -30.38 1.99 -5.61
C LYS A 24 -30.62 3.47 -5.90
N GLU A 25 -30.77 4.29 -4.87
CA GLU A 25 -30.93 5.74 -5.01
C GLU A 25 -29.72 6.39 -5.70
N MET A 26 -28.50 5.92 -5.36
CA MET A 26 -27.26 6.38 -5.95
C MET A 26 -26.92 5.72 -7.30
N GLY A 27 -27.74 4.79 -7.80
CA GLY A 27 -27.46 4.03 -9.02
C GLY A 27 -26.23 3.12 -8.95
N VAL A 28 -25.92 2.58 -7.76
CA VAL A 28 -24.85 1.60 -7.49
C VAL A 28 -25.47 0.24 -7.16
N SER A 29 -24.92 -0.84 -7.70
CA SER A 29 -25.32 -2.19 -7.32
C SER A 29 -24.49 -2.69 -6.14
N VAL A 30 -25.16 -3.02 -5.04
CA VAL A 30 -24.52 -3.69 -3.88
C VAL A 30 -25.06 -5.11 -3.78
N GLY A 31 -24.16 -6.09 -3.90
CA GLY A 31 -24.48 -7.51 -3.75
C GLY A 31 -23.99 -8.08 -2.42
N ILE A 32 -24.66 -9.13 -1.95
CA ILE A 32 -24.21 -9.94 -0.82
C ILE A 32 -23.64 -11.27 -1.33
N LYS A 33 -22.42 -11.60 -0.88
CA LYS A 33 -21.76 -12.87 -1.13
C LYS A 33 -21.55 -13.59 0.19
N HIS A 34 -22.14 -14.76 0.31
CA HIS A 34 -21.96 -15.62 1.47
C HIS A 34 -20.93 -16.70 1.15
N LYS A 35 -19.93 -16.84 2.03
CA LYS A 35 -18.92 -17.89 1.95
C LYS A 35 -18.71 -18.50 3.33
N LYS A 36 -18.91 -19.80 3.46
CA LYS A 36 -18.60 -20.53 4.69
C LYS A 36 -17.09 -20.54 4.92
N ILE A 37 -16.65 -20.13 6.11
CA ILE A 37 -15.23 -20.13 6.48
C ILE A 37 -14.75 -21.52 6.81
N ASN A 38 -13.49 -21.79 6.46
CA ASN A 38 -12.78 -22.97 6.93
C ASN A 38 -11.95 -22.59 8.16
N VAL A 39 -12.40 -22.98 9.35
CA VAL A 39 -11.75 -22.63 10.62
C VAL A 39 -10.37 -23.27 10.76
N SER A 40 -10.11 -24.40 10.10
CA SER A 40 -8.81 -25.07 10.17
C SER A 40 -7.73 -24.42 9.30
N ASN A 41 -8.12 -23.58 8.32
CA ASN A 41 -7.15 -22.85 7.53
C ASN A 41 -6.65 -21.65 8.36
N PRO A 42 -5.34 -21.53 8.66
CA PRO A 42 -4.82 -20.40 9.40
C PRO A 42 -4.97 -19.07 8.65
N ARG A 43 -4.92 -19.11 7.30
CA ARG A 43 -5.04 -17.92 6.47
C ARG A 43 -6.44 -17.32 6.54
N VAL A 44 -6.46 -16.01 6.73
CA VAL A 44 -7.67 -15.19 6.61
C VAL A 44 -7.57 -14.34 5.35
N ALA A 45 -8.54 -14.50 4.46
CA ALA A 45 -8.60 -13.71 3.22
C ALA A 45 -9.45 -12.45 3.36
N TRP A 46 -10.44 -12.47 4.27
CA TRP A 46 -11.27 -11.32 4.58
C TRP A 46 -11.29 -11.06 6.08
N GLU A 47 -11.22 -9.81 6.49
CA GLU A 47 -11.10 -9.37 7.88
C GLU A 47 -12.25 -9.90 8.75
N HIS A 48 -13.48 -9.95 8.21
CA HIS A 48 -14.64 -10.49 8.92
C HIS A 48 -14.54 -11.99 9.28
N GLU A 49 -13.65 -12.75 8.61
CA GLU A 49 -13.43 -14.17 8.93
C GLU A 49 -12.77 -14.33 10.31
N GLN A 50 -11.89 -13.40 10.74
CA GLN A 50 -11.30 -13.43 12.08
C GLN A 50 -12.38 -13.33 13.16
N PHE A 51 -13.27 -12.35 13.04
CA PHE A 51 -14.39 -12.17 13.97
C PHE A 51 -15.32 -13.38 13.97
N SER A 52 -15.52 -13.99 12.80
CA SER A 52 -16.36 -15.19 12.66
C SER A 52 -15.77 -16.41 13.38
N ARG A 53 -14.43 -16.55 13.48
CA ARG A 53 -13.78 -17.58 14.31
C ARG A 53 -14.12 -17.42 15.81
N PHE A 54 -14.22 -16.18 16.28
CA PHE A 54 -14.68 -15.84 17.63
C PHE A 54 -16.21 -15.82 17.78
N ARG A 55 -16.94 -16.37 16.81
CA ARG A 55 -18.42 -16.41 16.76
C ARG A 55 -19.08 -15.03 16.75
N VAL A 56 -18.33 -13.96 16.49
CA VAL A 56 -18.86 -12.61 16.31
C VAL A 56 -19.48 -12.50 14.91
N THR A 57 -20.60 -11.78 14.80
CA THR A 57 -21.23 -11.51 13.50
C THR A 57 -20.51 -10.31 12.87
N ALA A 58 -19.91 -10.51 11.70
CA ALA A 58 -19.14 -9.49 11.01
C ALA A 58 -19.38 -9.56 9.49
N LEU A 59 -19.07 -8.47 8.81
CA LEU A 59 -19.16 -8.32 7.37
C LEU A 59 -17.94 -7.54 6.86
N THR A 60 -17.50 -7.81 5.63
CA THR A 60 -16.51 -6.99 4.92
C THR A 60 -17.18 -6.31 3.73
N LEU A 61 -16.99 -5.00 3.58
CA LEU A 61 -17.33 -4.28 2.35
C LEU A 61 -16.09 -4.26 1.45
N SER A 62 -16.22 -4.77 0.23
CA SER A 62 -15.15 -4.78 -0.75
C SER A 62 -15.72 -4.73 -2.16
N GLU A 63 -14.97 -4.14 -3.07
CA GLU A 63 -15.20 -4.16 -4.51
C GLU A 63 -14.86 -5.52 -5.12
N MET A 64 -13.87 -6.22 -4.56
CA MET A 64 -13.39 -7.48 -5.11
C MET A 64 -14.45 -8.57 -4.96
N SER A 65 -14.67 -9.29 -6.06
CA SER A 65 -15.71 -10.30 -6.15
C SER A 65 -15.29 -11.63 -5.49
N THR A 66 -13.99 -11.91 -5.49
CA THR A 66 -13.34 -13.10 -4.95
C THR A 66 -12.34 -12.69 -3.87
N PRO A 67 -12.04 -13.58 -2.90
CA PRO A 67 -10.97 -13.32 -1.94
C PRO A 67 -9.64 -13.13 -2.67
N PRO A 68 -8.86 -12.07 -2.39
CA PRO A 68 -7.55 -11.89 -2.98
C PRO A 68 -6.57 -12.98 -2.53
N GLU A 69 -5.61 -13.27 -3.40
CA GLU A 69 -4.41 -14.02 -3.06
C GLU A 69 -3.57 -13.24 -2.01
N PHE A 70 -2.64 -13.92 -1.33
CA PHE A 70 -1.90 -13.33 -0.23
C PHE A 70 -1.00 -12.20 -0.77
N LEU A 71 -1.21 -10.98 -0.28
CA LEU A 71 -0.60 -9.74 -0.79
C LEU A 71 -0.93 -9.43 -2.27
N GLU A 72 -1.97 -10.03 -2.84
CA GLU A 72 -2.43 -9.69 -4.18
C GLU A 72 -2.86 -8.22 -4.21
N SER A 73 -2.24 -7.44 -5.10
CA SER A 73 -2.52 -6.01 -5.28
C SER A 73 -2.24 -5.11 -4.07
N THR A 74 -1.51 -5.58 -3.04
CA THR A 74 -1.13 -4.75 -1.88
C THR A 74 0.35 -4.38 -1.91
N GLY A 75 0.67 -3.09 -1.82
CA GLY A 75 2.06 -2.62 -1.67
C GLY A 75 2.94 -2.85 -2.91
N GLY A 76 2.33 -3.03 -4.09
CA GLY A 76 3.05 -3.15 -5.35
C GLY A 76 3.66 -1.82 -5.79
N LEU A 77 4.73 -1.87 -6.59
CA LEU A 77 5.37 -0.69 -7.17
C LEU A 77 4.42 0.12 -8.08
N HIS A 78 3.35 -0.51 -8.57
CA HIS A 78 2.32 0.10 -9.41
C HIS A 78 1.17 0.75 -8.61
N ASP A 79 1.20 0.68 -7.27
CA ASP A 79 0.23 1.34 -6.40
C ASP A 79 0.55 2.85 -6.34
N THR A 80 0.13 3.57 -7.38
CA THR A 80 0.38 5.02 -7.54
C THR A 80 -0.91 5.81 -7.41
N ARG A 81 -0.78 7.11 -7.10
CA ARG A 81 -1.91 8.05 -6.98
C ARG A 81 -2.81 8.10 -8.23
N GLU A 82 -2.26 7.82 -9.40
CA GLU A 82 -2.94 7.87 -10.70
C GLU A 82 -3.91 6.70 -10.90
N SER A 83 -3.72 5.60 -10.18
CA SER A 83 -4.60 4.43 -10.23
C SER A 83 -5.97 4.68 -9.56
N THR A 84 -6.10 5.71 -8.74
CA THR A 84 -7.30 5.98 -7.93
C THR A 84 -8.03 7.23 -8.40
N ASP A 85 -9.28 7.06 -8.83
CA ASP A 85 -10.18 8.17 -9.12
C ASP A 85 -10.79 8.75 -7.85
N VAL A 86 -10.69 10.07 -7.69
CA VAL A 86 -11.17 10.79 -6.49
C VAL A 86 -12.70 10.76 -6.41
N GLU A 87 -13.38 10.91 -7.54
CA GLU A 87 -14.84 10.99 -7.56
C GLU A 87 -15.46 9.63 -7.18
N SER A 88 -14.83 8.52 -7.60
CA SER A 88 -15.20 7.18 -7.16
C SER A 88 -15.07 6.98 -5.63
N VAL A 89 -14.02 7.53 -5.02
CA VAL A 89 -13.81 7.47 -3.57
C VAL A 89 -14.86 8.32 -2.85
N ILE A 90 -15.13 9.55 -3.32
CA ILE A 90 -16.17 10.42 -2.75
C ILE A 90 -17.54 9.74 -2.81
N ARG A 91 -17.88 9.13 -3.95
CA ARG A 91 -19.14 8.38 -4.13
C ARG A 91 -19.22 7.20 -3.14
N THR A 92 -18.11 6.50 -2.92
CA THR A 92 -18.05 5.37 -1.98
C THR A 92 -18.19 5.83 -0.53
N VAL A 93 -17.51 6.92 -0.14
CA VAL A 93 -17.65 7.53 1.18
C VAL A 93 -19.09 7.97 1.42
N ARG A 94 -19.76 8.54 0.41
CA ARG A 94 -21.19 8.89 0.48
C ARG A 94 -22.08 7.68 0.69
N LEU A 95 -21.88 6.61 -0.08
CA LEU A 95 -22.62 5.37 0.08
C LEU A 95 -22.47 4.79 1.51
N VAL A 96 -21.25 4.74 2.04
CA VAL A 96 -20.96 4.17 3.36
C VAL A 96 -21.47 5.07 4.50
N SER A 97 -21.24 6.38 4.42
CA SER A 97 -21.69 7.32 5.47
C SER A 97 -23.21 7.39 5.54
N GLU A 98 -23.89 7.49 4.40
CA GLU A 98 -25.36 7.57 4.35
C GLU A 98 -26.01 6.28 4.84
N SER A 99 -25.51 5.12 4.41
CA SER A 99 -25.99 3.82 4.89
C SER A 99 -25.79 3.63 6.39
N LEU A 100 -24.63 4.02 6.94
CA LEU A 100 -24.38 3.99 8.39
C LEU A 100 -25.27 4.96 9.15
N ALA A 101 -25.49 6.17 8.65
CA ALA A 101 -26.40 7.14 9.29
C ALA A 101 -27.84 6.61 9.30
N ARG A 102 -28.31 6.01 8.20
CA ARG A 102 -29.63 5.38 8.15
C ARG A 102 -29.76 4.23 9.14
N HIS A 103 -28.70 3.43 9.31
CA HIS A 103 -28.65 2.35 10.29
C HIS A 103 -28.73 2.88 11.73
N ILE A 104 -27.86 3.83 12.08
CA ILE A 104 -27.71 4.34 13.46
C ILE A 104 -28.94 5.11 13.91
N TYR A 105 -29.47 5.98 13.03
CA TYR A 105 -30.62 6.84 13.36
C TYR A 105 -31.98 6.20 13.04
N GLY A 106 -31.99 4.96 12.52
CA GLY A 106 -33.22 4.25 12.18
C GLY A 106 -34.07 4.98 11.14
N LEU A 107 -33.44 5.62 10.14
CA LEU A 107 -34.12 6.43 9.11
C LEU A 107 -34.71 5.57 7.98
N ARG A 108 -34.96 4.29 8.25
CA ARG A 108 -35.45 3.34 7.25
C ARG A 108 -36.77 3.82 6.63
N GLY A 109 -36.81 3.87 5.30
CA GLY A 109 -37.98 4.31 4.53
C GLY A 109 -38.27 5.81 4.59
N ARG A 110 -37.41 6.62 5.22
CA ARG A 110 -37.48 8.07 5.15
C ARG A 110 -36.56 8.54 4.03
N ASN A 111 -37.09 9.34 3.10
CA ASN A 111 -36.32 9.93 2.01
C ASN A 111 -35.52 11.15 2.53
N ILE A 112 -34.60 10.88 3.47
CA ILE A 112 -33.75 11.89 4.09
C ILE A 112 -32.32 11.55 3.68
N ASP A 113 -31.69 12.48 2.97
CA ASP A 113 -30.27 12.45 2.65
C ASP A 113 -29.52 13.27 3.69
N VAL A 114 -28.84 12.60 4.61
CA VAL A 114 -28.10 13.26 5.69
C VAL A 114 -26.89 14.02 5.13
N PHE A 115 -26.19 13.40 4.18
CA PHE A 115 -24.96 13.94 3.58
C PHE A 115 -25.17 14.52 2.17
N ALA A 116 -26.32 15.14 1.91
CA ALA A 116 -26.60 15.82 0.64
C ALA A 116 -25.57 16.93 0.32
N GLU A 117 -25.25 17.14 -0.96
CA GLU A 117 -24.16 18.04 -1.41
C GLU A 117 -24.35 19.51 -1.02
N ASN A 118 -25.60 19.93 -0.83
CA ASN A 118 -25.97 21.29 -0.42
C ASN A 118 -26.18 21.42 1.09
N SER A 119 -25.96 20.36 1.87
CA SER A 119 -26.12 20.37 3.32
C SER A 119 -24.83 20.82 4.01
N SER A 120 -24.94 21.29 5.26
CA SER A 120 -23.78 21.61 6.09
C SER A 120 -22.93 20.39 6.45
N LEU A 121 -23.48 19.18 6.29
CA LEU A 121 -22.80 17.92 6.55
C LEU A 121 -22.25 17.29 5.27
N ALA A 122 -22.30 17.98 4.13
CA ALA A 122 -21.79 17.48 2.87
C ALA A 122 -20.32 17.01 2.98
N ILE A 123 -20.00 15.93 2.27
CA ILE A 123 -18.64 15.40 2.23
C ILE A 123 -17.74 16.41 1.54
N ASN A 124 -16.67 16.84 2.21
CA ASN A 124 -15.73 17.80 1.67
C ASN A 124 -14.76 17.13 0.68
N PRO A 125 -14.83 17.43 -0.63
CA PRO A 125 -13.95 16.81 -1.64
C PRO A 125 -12.47 17.14 -1.43
N ARG A 126 -12.17 18.34 -0.92
CA ARG A 126 -10.78 18.78 -0.66
C ARG A 126 -10.16 17.98 0.47
N TYR A 127 -10.96 17.64 1.49
CA TYR A 127 -10.53 16.80 2.59
C TYR A 127 -10.16 15.40 2.10
N VAL A 128 -11.02 14.77 1.30
CA VAL A 128 -10.74 13.45 0.69
C VAL A 128 -9.47 13.49 -0.17
N ARG A 129 -9.31 14.53 -1.01
CA ARG A 129 -8.10 14.71 -1.84
C ARG A 129 -6.84 14.84 -0.99
N SER A 130 -6.86 15.61 0.10
CA SER A 130 -5.70 15.78 0.97
C SER A 130 -5.25 14.46 1.60
N TRP A 131 -6.20 13.61 2.00
CA TRP A 131 -5.92 12.27 2.52
C TRP A 131 -5.35 11.34 1.45
N LEU A 132 -5.92 11.33 0.24
CA LEU A 132 -5.39 10.53 -0.87
C LEU A 132 -3.97 10.95 -1.24
N ASP A 133 -3.69 12.25 -1.26
CA ASP A 133 -2.36 12.77 -1.57
C ASP A 133 -1.35 12.42 -0.46
N LEU A 134 -1.77 12.47 0.81
CA LEU A 134 -0.95 12.02 1.94
C LEU A 134 -0.65 10.53 1.84
N LEU A 135 -1.68 9.70 1.66
CA LEU A 135 -1.55 8.24 1.53
C LEU A 135 -0.65 7.83 0.36
N SER A 136 -0.66 8.59 -0.73
CA SER A 136 0.19 8.33 -1.90
C SER A 136 1.68 8.61 -1.68
N ARG A 137 2.02 9.43 -0.68
CA ARG A 137 3.41 9.81 -0.36
C ARG A 137 3.99 9.02 0.80
N THR A 138 3.14 8.34 1.57
CA THR A 138 3.55 7.54 2.74
C THR A 138 3.68 6.06 2.37
N PRO A 139 4.81 5.40 2.68
CA PRO A 139 4.92 3.96 2.48
C PRO A 139 4.06 3.22 3.52
N ARG A 140 3.23 2.27 3.05
CA ARG A 140 2.22 1.58 3.89
C ARG A 140 2.51 0.10 4.14
N VAL A 141 3.64 -0.41 3.66
CA VAL A 141 4.01 -1.83 3.81
C VAL A 141 4.70 -2.02 5.17
N ALA A 142 4.48 -3.17 5.81
CA ALA A 142 4.94 -3.46 7.18
C ALA A 142 6.41 -3.08 7.50
N PRO A 143 7.41 -3.29 6.61
CA PRO A 143 8.79 -2.88 6.90
C PRO A 143 9.00 -1.37 7.02
N PHE A 144 8.15 -0.57 6.37
CA PHE A 144 8.24 0.89 6.35
C PHE A 144 7.28 1.56 7.33
N LEU A 145 6.32 0.82 7.88
CA LEU A 145 5.33 1.31 8.83
C LEU A 145 5.68 0.85 10.24
N GLN A 146 6.56 1.60 10.90
CA GLN A 146 6.95 1.31 12.28
C GLN A 146 5.81 1.62 13.27
N LYS A 147 5.81 0.98 14.45
CA LYS A 147 4.76 1.20 15.46
C LYS A 147 4.63 2.67 15.91
N ASN A 148 5.72 3.42 15.87
CA ASN A 148 5.77 4.84 16.25
C ASN A 148 5.80 5.77 15.03
N ASP A 149 5.39 5.29 13.85
CA ASP A 149 5.42 6.10 12.64
C ASP A 149 4.54 7.36 12.79
N PRO A 150 5.03 8.55 12.39
CA PRO A 150 4.26 9.79 12.46
C PRO A 150 2.93 9.71 11.70
N PHE A 151 2.81 8.87 10.68
CA PHE A 151 1.57 8.62 9.96
C PHE A 151 0.49 8.02 10.85
N ILE A 152 0.84 7.01 11.68
CA ILE A 152 -0.10 6.40 12.64
C ILE A 152 -0.53 7.43 13.68
N ALA A 153 0.41 8.25 14.16
CA ALA A 153 0.12 9.31 15.10
C ALA A 153 -0.81 10.38 14.51
N ALA A 154 -0.61 10.76 13.24
CA ALA A 154 -1.48 11.67 12.51
C ALA A 154 -2.90 11.12 12.34
N LEU A 155 -3.04 9.85 11.92
CA LEU A 155 -4.33 9.17 11.83
C LEU A 155 -5.06 9.13 13.18
N LYS A 156 -4.34 8.79 14.26
CA LYS A 156 -4.91 8.79 15.61
C LYS A 156 -5.40 10.18 16.01
N LYS A 157 -4.62 11.22 15.73
CA LYS A 157 -4.96 12.61 16.05
C LYS A 157 -6.24 13.03 15.32
N GLU A 158 -6.29 12.81 14.01
CA GLU A 158 -7.45 13.16 13.17
C GLU A 158 -8.72 12.42 13.63
N LEU A 159 -8.61 11.13 13.96
CA LEU A 159 -9.75 10.40 14.53
C LEU A 159 -10.18 10.94 15.90
N SER A 160 -9.24 11.39 16.73
CA SER A 160 -9.54 11.94 18.06
C SER A 160 -10.19 13.33 18.02
N GLU A 161 -10.02 14.07 16.92
CA GLU A 161 -10.73 15.34 16.71
C GLU A 161 -12.21 15.12 16.35
N HIS A 162 -12.56 13.94 15.81
CA HIS A 162 -13.90 13.62 15.33
C HIS A 162 -14.66 12.58 16.18
N THR A 163 -13.97 11.82 17.03
CA THR A 163 -14.58 10.77 17.87
C THR A 163 -14.02 10.77 19.30
N SER A 164 -14.85 10.37 20.27
CA SER A 164 -14.41 10.14 21.65
C SER A 164 -13.78 8.75 21.80
N ASP A 165 -12.68 8.64 22.54
CA ASP A 165 -12.00 7.39 22.90
C ASP A 165 -11.35 6.60 21.73
N VAL A 166 -10.28 7.16 21.16
CA VAL A 166 -9.49 6.48 20.12
C VAL A 166 -8.32 5.68 20.71
N HIS A 167 -8.37 4.36 20.57
CA HIS A 167 -7.30 3.45 20.97
C HIS A 167 -6.63 2.80 19.75
N VAL A 168 -5.30 2.77 19.73
CA VAL A 168 -4.51 2.11 18.68
C VAL A 168 -4.11 0.73 19.16
N GLN A 169 -4.57 -0.29 18.45
CA GLN A 169 -4.17 -1.69 18.69
C GLN A 169 -3.20 -2.11 17.58
N SER A 170 -2.03 -2.61 17.96
CA SER A 170 -1.08 -3.23 17.03
C SER A 170 -1.22 -4.74 17.12
N ASP A 171 -1.71 -5.37 16.06
CA ASP A 171 -1.67 -6.82 15.93
C ASP A 171 -0.36 -7.24 15.26
N ALA A 172 0.32 -8.23 15.81
CA ALA A 172 1.61 -8.68 15.31
C ALA A 172 1.39 -9.87 14.37
N LEU A 173 1.84 -9.76 13.11
CA LEU A 173 1.89 -10.88 12.17
C LEU A 173 3.05 -11.85 12.49
N GLU A 174 3.30 -12.08 13.78
CA GLU A 174 4.39 -12.91 14.27
C GLU A 174 4.24 -14.36 13.78
N GLY A 175 5.33 -14.93 13.26
CA GLY A 175 5.39 -16.34 12.85
C GLY A 175 4.96 -16.65 11.41
N MET A 176 4.43 -15.69 10.64
CA MET A 176 4.14 -15.89 9.21
C MET A 176 5.21 -15.34 8.26
N PHE A 177 5.89 -14.25 8.63
CA PHE A 177 6.89 -13.60 7.78
C PHE A 177 8.11 -13.14 8.58
N THR A 178 9.29 -13.29 7.99
CA THR A 178 10.50 -12.59 8.43
C THR A 178 10.79 -11.55 7.37
N PHE A 179 10.52 -10.28 7.68
CA PHE A 179 10.86 -9.18 6.78
C PHE A 179 12.36 -8.91 6.88
N TYR A 180 13.02 -8.76 5.74
CA TYR A 180 14.43 -8.34 5.70
C TYR A 180 14.52 -6.86 6.05
N ASP A 181 15.26 -6.54 7.11
CA ASP A 181 15.30 -5.21 7.74
C ASP A 181 16.14 -4.18 6.95
N THR A 182 16.88 -4.63 5.93
CA THR A 182 17.81 -3.78 5.19
C THR A 182 17.11 -3.04 4.05
N THR A 183 16.50 -1.90 4.35
CA THR A 183 15.97 -0.93 3.36
C THR A 183 17.06 -0.07 2.73
N LYS A 184 18.29 -0.11 3.28
CA LYS A 184 19.45 0.62 2.77
C LYS A 184 20.47 -0.35 2.20
N ALA A 185 20.69 -0.28 0.89
CA ALA A 185 21.75 -0.99 0.20
C ALA A 185 22.77 0.02 -0.32
N THR A 186 24.06 -0.21 -0.05
CA THR A 186 25.13 0.57 -0.65
C THR A 186 25.41 0.01 -2.05
N LEU A 187 24.97 0.74 -3.08
CA LEU A 187 25.31 0.41 -4.47
C LEU A 187 26.72 0.91 -4.78
N ASN A 188 27.70 -0.01 -4.73
CA ASN A 188 29.05 0.30 -5.14
C ASN A 188 29.15 0.21 -6.67
N VAL A 189 29.26 1.35 -7.35
CA VAL A 189 29.47 1.40 -8.80
C VAL A 189 30.96 1.51 -9.06
N TYR A 190 31.54 0.44 -9.58
CA TYR A 190 32.93 0.42 -10.03
C TYR A 190 32.97 0.61 -11.55
N GLN A 191 33.77 1.57 -12.00
CA GLN A 191 34.11 1.67 -13.42
C GLN A 191 35.16 0.60 -13.74
N VAL A 192 34.85 -0.29 -14.66
CA VAL A 192 35.81 -1.31 -15.13
C VAL A 192 36.97 -0.61 -15.83
N ALA A 193 38.17 -1.20 -15.73
CA ALA A 193 39.42 -0.67 -16.27
C ALA A 193 39.22 -0.08 -17.68
N SER A 194 39.50 1.22 -17.79
CA SER A 194 39.40 1.95 -19.06
C SER A 194 40.51 1.49 -20.00
N VAL A 195 40.20 1.39 -21.31
CA VAL A 195 41.19 1.13 -22.38
C VAL A 195 42.35 2.14 -22.35
N THR A 196 42.12 3.33 -21.77
CA THR A 196 43.17 4.34 -21.55
C THR A 196 44.28 3.85 -20.62
N PHE A 197 43.97 3.00 -19.64
CA PHE A 197 44.96 2.41 -18.74
C PHE A 197 45.91 1.48 -19.52
N ASP A 198 45.35 0.60 -20.36
CA ASP A 198 46.13 -0.32 -21.18
C ASP A 198 47.00 0.43 -22.20
N LEU A 199 46.45 1.49 -22.83
CA LEU A 199 47.21 2.34 -23.76
C LEU A 199 48.33 3.11 -23.06
N LEU A 200 48.09 3.64 -21.85
CA LEU A 200 49.12 4.32 -21.06
C LEU A 200 50.20 3.33 -20.63
N PHE A 201 49.81 2.14 -20.18
CA PHE A 201 50.74 1.09 -19.79
C PHE A 201 51.61 0.63 -20.97
N LEU A 202 51.00 0.47 -22.15
CA LEU A 202 51.71 0.16 -23.39
C LEU A 202 52.69 1.28 -23.80
N LEU A 203 52.29 2.55 -23.66
CA LEU A 203 53.16 3.69 -23.93
C LEU A 203 54.36 3.72 -22.97
N VAL A 204 54.14 3.53 -21.68
CA VAL A 204 55.20 3.52 -20.66
C VAL A 204 56.20 2.39 -20.94
N LEU A 205 55.71 1.16 -21.14
CA LEU A 205 56.56 0.01 -21.48
C LEU A 205 57.31 0.21 -22.80
N GLY A 206 56.63 0.72 -23.83
CA GLY A 206 57.23 1.02 -25.12
C GLY A 206 58.37 2.04 -25.02
N SER A 207 58.13 3.15 -24.31
CA SER A 207 59.14 4.19 -24.09
C SER A 207 60.35 3.67 -23.32
N TYR A 208 60.13 2.84 -22.30
CA TYR A 208 61.21 2.22 -21.52
C TYR A 208 62.12 1.35 -22.38
N LEU A 209 61.55 0.48 -23.21
CA LEU A 209 62.32 -0.38 -24.10
C LEU A 209 63.12 0.41 -25.14
N ILE A 210 62.55 1.50 -25.67
CA ILE A 210 63.24 2.40 -26.61
C ILE A 210 64.45 3.05 -25.94
N VAL A 211 64.29 3.61 -24.74
CA VAL A 211 65.40 4.23 -23.99
C VAL A 211 66.49 3.21 -23.67
N LEU A 212 66.11 2.01 -23.23
CA LEU A 212 67.06 0.93 -22.93
C LEU A 212 67.84 0.51 -24.19
N PHE A 213 67.16 0.39 -25.33
CA PHE A 213 67.81 0.07 -26.61
C PHE A 213 68.77 1.18 -27.04
N CYS A 214 68.35 2.45 -26.98
CA CYS A 214 69.23 3.59 -27.27
C CYS A 214 70.46 3.60 -26.37
N PHE A 215 70.28 3.37 -25.07
CA PHE A 215 71.39 3.29 -24.11
C PHE A 215 72.38 2.18 -24.46
N LEU A 216 71.89 0.99 -24.82
CA LEU A 216 72.72 -0.16 -25.20
C LEU A 216 73.46 0.09 -26.53
N VAL A 217 72.80 0.69 -27.52
CA VAL A 217 73.44 1.06 -28.79
C VAL A 217 74.52 2.12 -28.59
N ILE A 218 74.28 3.12 -27.74
CA ILE A 218 75.29 4.14 -27.42
C ILE A 218 76.46 3.51 -26.67
N SER A 219 76.22 2.67 -25.66
CA SER A 219 77.30 2.03 -24.89
C SER A 219 78.16 1.11 -25.76
N THR A 220 77.55 0.35 -26.67
CA THR A 220 78.28 -0.53 -27.61
C THR A 220 79.07 0.27 -28.66
N ARG A 221 78.54 1.40 -29.15
CA ARG A 221 79.24 2.32 -30.07
C ARG A 221 80.42 3.03 -29.39
N VAL A 222 80.27 3.43 -28.13
CA VAL A 222 81.36 4.03 -27.33
C VAL A 222 82.48 3.00 -27.09
N TRP A 223 82.13 1.73 -26.90
CA TRP A 223 83.12 0.65 -26.75
C TRP A 223 83.84 0.24 -28.04
N THR A 224 83.30 0.57 -29.23
CA THR A 224 83.96 0.26 -30.52
C THR A 224 84.85 1.39 -31.04
N ILE A 225 84.82 2.57 -30.40
CA ILE A 225 85.58 3.76 -30.80
C ILE A 225 86.76 4.04 -29.83
N SER A 226 86.86 3.30 -28.72
CA SER A 226 88.04 3.26 -27.85
C SER A 226 88.95 2.07 -28.19
#